data_AF-A0A7V2VM67-F1
#
_entry.id   AF-A0A7V2VM67-F1
#
_cell.length_a   1.000
_cell.length_b   1.000
_cell.length_c   1.000
_cell.angle_alpha   90.00
_cell.angle_beta   90.00
_cell.angle_gamma   90.00
#
_symmetry.space_group_name_H-M   'P 1'
#
loop_
_entity.id
_entity.type
_entity.pdbx_description
1 polymer ?
#
loop_
_entity_poly.entity_id
_entity_poly.type
_entity_poly.pdbx_seq_one_letter_code
_entity_poly.pdbx_strand_id
1 'polypeptide(L)'
;MNELGLAVPYWVIVLIWLAKVVLLALISTFLAWLGIRILDALSPHIHKRQRIGESPIATGLFIAGFFILVGLVIHGSVTALTAVVTPILGYIFDFRTWGVLAISFLISLLISIALFRIVDKLTPKIPFLNINQSPEAVGVYVFGYLVFLGLILNAALTAPL
;
A
#
# COMPACT_ATOMS: atom_id res chain seq x y z
N MET A 1 33.94 -0.48 -22.13
CA MET A 1 32.69 -0.88 -21.47
C MET A 1 31.77 0.31 -21.58
N ASN A 2 30.82 0.28 -22.52
CA ASN A 2 29.87 1.37 -22.70
C ASN A 2 28.95 1.39 -21.49
N GLU A 3 29.07 2.44 -20.68
CA GLU A 3 28.07 2.75 -19.67
C GLU A 3 26.76 3.04 -20.41
N LEU A 4 25.85 2.06 -20.43
CA LEU A 4 24.43 2.26 -20.72
C LEU A 4 23.74 2.99 -19.56
N GLY A 5 24.43 3.98 -18.98
CA GLY A 5 23.86 4.96 -18.06
C GLY A 5 23.36 6.12 -18.89
N LEU A 6 22.20 5.96 -19.54
CA LEU A 6 21.38 7.14 -19.79
C LEU A 6 21.22 7.80 -18.42
N ALA A 7 21.84 8.96 -18.21
CA ALA A 7 21.71 9.72 -16.98
C ALA A 7 20.25 10.22 -16.91
N VAL A 8 19.35 9.34 -16.47
CA VAL A 8 17.92 9.60 -16.44
C VAL A 8 17.71 10.78 -15.48
N PRO A 9 17.06 11.87 -15.93
CA PRO A 9 16.79 13.00 -15.06
C PRO A 9 16.00 12.57 -13.83
N TYR A 10 16.29 13.19 -12.68
CA TYR A 10 15.65 12.82 -11.41
C TYR A 10 14.11 12.83 -11.46
N TRP A 11 13.53 13.80 -12.17
CA TRP A 11 12.07 13.89 -12.34
C TRP A 11 11.49 12.70 -13.12
N VAL A 12 12.25 12.11 -14.06
CA VAL A 12 11.82 10.90 -14.78
C VAL A 12 11.81 9.70 -13.84
N ILE A 13 12.83 9.57 -12.97
CA ILE A 13 12.88 8.50 -11.94
C ILE A 13 11.65 8.60 -11.03
N VAL A 14 11.34 9.81 -10.54
CA VAL A 14 10.16 10.06 -9.71
C VAL A 14 8.86 9.71 -10.43
N LEU A 15 8.71 10.08 -11.71
CA LEU A 15 7.51 9.77 -12.49
C LEU A 15 7.35 8.26 -12.72
N ILE A 16 8.42 7.55 -13.04
CA ILE A 16 8.41 6.09 -13.21
C ILE A 16 8.06 5.41 -11.88
N TRP A 17 8.66 5.87 -10.77
CA TRP A 17 8.35 5.39 -9.43
C TRP A 17 6.87 5.57 -9.09
N LEU A 18 6.35 6.78 -9.28
CA LEU A 18 4.95 7.12 -9.06
C LEU A 18 4.02 6.23 -9.90
N ALA A 19 4.28 6.12 -11.20
CA ALA A 19 3.48 5.31 -12.12
C ALA A 19 3.44 3.85 -11.68
N LYS A 20 4.60 3.28 -11.27
CA LYS A 20 4.71 1.90 -10.77
C LYS A 20 3.89 1.71 -9.50
N VAL A 21 4.03 2.59 -8.50
CA VAL A 21 3.30 2.48 -7.22
C VAL A 21 1.79 2.60 -7.44
N VAL A 22 1.34 3.55 -8.27
CA VAL A 22 -0.09 3.71 -8.59
C VAL A 22 -0.63 2.49 -9.32
N LEU A 23 0.07 1.99 -10.34
CA LEU A 23 -0.36 0.82 -11.09
C LEU A 23 -0.46 -0.42 -10.18
N LEU A 24 0.56 -0.64 -9.34
CA LEU A 24 0.58 -1.77 -8.40
C LEU A 24 -0.53 -1.64 -7.36
N ALA A 25 -0.82 -0.44 -6.85
CA ALA A 25 -1.92 -0.22 -5.92
C ALA A 25 -3.28 -0.57 -6.57
N LEU A 26 -3.49 -0.18 -7.83
CA LEU A 26 -4.70 -0.52 -8.58
C LEU A 26 -4.85 -2.03 -8.80
N ILE A 27 -3.77 -2.70 -9.25
CA ILE A 27 -3.77 -4.15 -9.45
C ILE A 27 -4.02 -4.88 -8.13
N SER A 28 -3.34 -4.46 -7.06
CA SER A 28 -3.51 -5.06 -5.73
C SER A 28 -4.93 -4.92 -5.22
N THR A 29 -5.53 -3.75 -5.42
CA THR A 29 -6.94 -3.49 -5.06
C THR A 29 -7.89 -4.39 -5.83
N PHE A 30 -7.67 -4.53 -7.14
CA PHE A 30 -8.48 -5.42 -7.98
C PHE A 30 -8.36 -6.88 -7.53
N LEU A 31 -7.13 -7.36 -7.28
CA LEU A 31 -6.89 -8.73 -6.80
C LEU A 31 -7.49 -8.97 -5.41
N ALA A 32 -7.34 -8.02 -4.48
CA ALA A 32 -7.92 -8.10 -3.15
C ALA A 32 -9.45 -8.20 -3.23
N TRP A 33 -10.08 -7.36 -4.06
CA TRP A 33 -11.52 -7.39 -4.29
C TRP A 33 -11.98 -8.72 -4.92
N LEU A 34 -11.24 -9.23 -5.90
CA LEU A 34 -11.53 -10.51 -6.54
C LEU A 34 -11.40 -11.67 -5.54
N GLY A 35 -10.35 -11.67 -4.71
CA GLY A 35 -10.16 -12.66 -3.64
C GLY A 35 -11.34 -12.69 -2.67
N ILE A 36 -11.82 -11.53 -2.23
CA ILE A 36 -13.02 -11.45 -1.37
C ILE A 36 -14.24 -12.03 -2.10
N ARG A 37 -14.45 -11.71 -3.39
CA ARG A 37 -15.58 -12.28 -4.16
C ARG A 37 -15.50 -13.80 -4.28
N ILE A 38 -14.31 -14.35 -4.51
CA ILE A 38 -14.10 -15.80 -4.59
C ILE A 38 -14.41 -16.43 -3.22
N LEU A 39 -13.94 -15.84 -2.13
CA LEU A 39 -14.21 -16.32 -0.77
C LEU A 39 -15.70 -16.24 -0.40
N ASP A 40 -16.43 -15.25 -0.90
CA ASP A 40 -17.87 -15.15 -0.74
C ASP A 40 -18.59 -16.27 -1.54
N ALA A 41 -18.15 -16.55 -2.78
CA ALA A 41 -18.71 -17.62 -3.61
C ALA A 41 -18.45 -19.03 -3.05
N LEU A 42 -17.27 -19.26 -2.46
CA LEU A 42 -16.89 -20.55 -1.86
C LEU A 42 -17.54 -20.80 -0.50
N SER A 43 -17.98 -19.76 0.21
CA SER A 43 -18.60 -19.88 1.53
C SER A 43 -19.97 -19.19 1.58
N PRO A 44 -20.94 -19.63 0.76
CA PRO A 44 -22.22 -18.91 0.60
C PRO A 44 -23.05 -18.84 1.89
N HIS A 45 -22.82 -19.75 2.84
CA HIS A 45 -23.52 -19.81 4.11
C HIS A 45 -23.05 -18.76 5.14
N ILE A 46 -21.89 -18.12 4.93
CA ILE A 46 -21.36 -17.11 5.84
C ILE A 46 -21.47 -15.74 5.15
N HIS A 47 -22.31 -14.87 5.71
CA HIS A 47 -22.48 -13.50 5.21
C HIS A 47 -21.30 -12.60 5.66
N LYS A 48 -20.08 -12.93 5.23
CA LYS A 48 -18.81 -12.36 5.71
C LYS A 48 -18.81 -10.83 5.71
N ARG A 49 -19.25 -10.20 4.61
CA ARG A 49 -19.29 -8.73 4.49
C ARG A 49 -20.30 -8.08 5.46
N GLN A 50 -21.43 -8.72 5.72
CA GLN A 50 -22.44 -8.19 6.65
C GLN A 50 -21.95 -8.31 8.09
N ARG A 51 -21.38 -9.46 8.43
CA ARG A 51 -20.78 -9.74 9.74
C ARG A 51 -19.61 -8.81 10.09
N ILE A 52 -18.79 -8.43 9.12
CA ILE A 52 -17.69 -7.47 9.34
C ILE A 52 -18.24 -6.08 9.71
N GLY A 53 -19.35 -5.66 9.07
CA GLY A 53 -19.97 -4.37 9.32
C GLY A 53 -20.70 -4.25 10.67
N GLU A 54 -20.96 -5.37 11.35
CA GLU A 54 -21.62 -5.41 12.67
C GLU A 54 -20.70 -4.97 13.81
N SER A 55 -19.37 -5.04 13.63
CA SER A 55 -18.39 -4.69 14.66
C SER A 55 -17.41 -3.63 14.15
N PRO A 56 -17.26 -2.49 14.84
CA PRO A 56 -16.24 -1.49 14.53
C PRO A 56 -14.84 -2.10 14.46
N ILE A 57 -14.49 -2.99 15.39
CA ILE A 57 -13.17 -3.64 15.46
C ILE A 57 -12.95 -4.54 14.24
N ALA A 58 -13.97 -5.33 13.85
CA ALA A 58 -13.88 -6.17 12.65
C ALA A 58 -13.72 -5.32 11.38
N THR A 59 -14.43 -4.19 11.30
CA THR A 59 -14.28 -3.22 10.21
C THR A 59 -12.87 -2.63 10.18
N GLY A 60 -12.34 -2.21 11.34
CA GLY A 60 -10.96 -1.72 11.47
C GLY A 60 -9.92 -2.76 11.02
N LEU A 61 -10.08 -4.03 11.45
CA LEU A 61 -9.22 -5.15 11.04
C LEU A 61 -9.29 -5.40 9.53
N PHE A 62 -10.48 -5.31 8.94
CA PHE A 62 -10.65 -5.48 7.49
C PHE A 62 -9.91 -4.39 6.71
N ILE A 63 -10.06 -3.11 7.12
CA ILE A 63 -9.37 -1.99 6.48
C ILE A 63 -7.85 -2.10 6.65
N ALA A 64 -7.39 -2.42 7.86
CA ALA A 64 -5.97 -2.61 8.15
C ALA A 64 -5.37 -3.75 7.33
N GLY A 65 -6.03 -4.90 7.28
CA GLY A 65 -5.60 -6.05 6.48
C GLY A 65 -5.52 -5.71 4.99
N PHE A 66 -6.47 -4.92 4.47
CA PHE A 66 -6.44 -4.45 3.09
C PHE A 66 -5.21 -3.56 2.82
N PHE A 67 -4.92 -2.59 3.69
CA PHE A 67 -3.72 -1.75 3.56
C PHE A 67 -2.43 -2.57 3.59
N ILE A 68 -2.32 -3.52 4.52
CA ILE A 68 -1.15 -4.39 4.63
C ILE A 68 -0.96 -5.22 3.36
N LEU A 69 -2.03 -5.82 2.82
CA LEU A 69 -1.98 -6.58 1.57
C LEU A 69 -1.45 -5.73 0.42
N VAL A 70 -2.01 -4.53 0.21
CA VAL A 70 -1.56 -3.64 -0.88
C VAL A 70 -0.10 -3.23 -0.69
N GLY A 71 0.30 -2.91 0.55
CA GLY A 71 1.68 -2.57 0.88
C GLY A 71 2.65 -3.70 0.58
N LEU A 72 2.29 -4.94 0.92
CA LEU A 72 3.13 -6.12 0.68
C LEU A 72 3.29 -6.40 -0.81
N VAL A 73 2.24 -6.25 -1.61
CA VAL A 73 2.34 -6.42 -3.07
C VAL A 73 3.25 -5.36 -3.68
N ILE A 74 3.11 -4.09 -3.28
CA ILE A 74 3.98 -3.02 -3.77
C ILE A 74 5.43 -3.27 -3.35
N HIS A 75 5.66 -3.56 -2.07
CA HIS A 75 6.98 -3.85 -1.53
C HIS A 75 7.64 -5.03 -2.23
N GLY A 76 6.96 -6.17 -2.35
CA GLY A 76 7.47 -7.35 -3.05
C GLY A 76 7.75 -7.08 -4.53
N SER A 77 6.85 -6.37 -5.23
CA SER A 77 7.03 -6.05 -6.66
C SER A 77 8.15 -5.03 -6.92
N VAL A 78 8.50 -4.22 -5.93
CA VAL A 78 9.63 -3.30 -6.01
C VAL A 78 10.93 -4.01 -5.67
N THR A 79 10.95 -4.82 -4.61
CA THR A 79 12.16 -5.46 -4.08
C THR A 79 12.56 -6.74 -4.82
N ALA A 80 11.65 -7.38 -5.57
CA ALA A 80 11.90 -8.63 -6.28
C ALA A 80 13.04 -8.58 -7.31
N LEU A 81 13.48 -7.40 -7.75
CA LEU A 81 14.58 -7.24 -8.71
C LEU A 81 15.88 -6.67 -8.09
N THR A 82 15.92 -6.44 -6.78
CA THR A 82 17.05 -5.77 -6.11
C THR A 82 17.77 -6.70 -5.15
N ALA A 83 18.70 -7.50 -5.67
CA ALA A 83 19.63 -8.32 -4.89
C ALA A 83 21.07 -7.75 -4.88
N VAL A 84 21.26 -6.48 -5.23
CA VAL A 84 22.59 -5.84 -5.23
C VAL A 84 22.55 -4.61 -4.35
N VAL A 85 23.17 -4.71 -3.17
CA VAL A 85 23.23 -3.66 -2.15
C VAL A 85 24.39 -2.71 -2.50
N THR A 86 24.10 -1.42 -2.69
CA THR A 86 25.11 -0.36 -2.77
C THR A 86 25.61 0.03 -1.37
N PRO A 87 26.82 0.61 -1.22
CA PRO A 87 27.44 0.85 0.09
C PRO A 87 26.64 1.80 1.00
N ILE A 88 26.45 1.38 2.26
CA ILE A 88 25.59 2.00 3.30
C ILE A 88 25.89 3.48 3.58
N LEU A 89 27.15 3.93 3.43
CA LEU A 89 27.56 5.31 3.73
C LEU A 89 27.10 6.33 2.68
N GLY A 90 26.89 5.93 1.42
CA GLY A 90 26.43 6.84 0.36
C GLY A 90 24.97 7.27 0.53
N TYR A 91 24.15 6.41 1.16
CA TYR A 91 22.71 6.63 1.35
C TYR A 91 22.38 7.76 2.34
N ILE A 92 23.23 7.97 3.35
CA ILE A 92 22.96 8.91 4.45
C ILE A 92 22.88 10.36 3.94
N PHE A 93 23.68 10.71 2.94
CA PHE A 93 23.79 12.06 2.39
C PHE A 93 23.24 12.22 0.96
N ASP A 94 22.48 11.24 0.47
CA ASP A 94 21.90 11.30 -0.88
C ASP A 94 20.54 12.02 -0.88
N PHE A 95 20.55 13.31 -1.27
CA PHE A 95 19.33 14.12 -1.42
C PHE A 95 18.30 13.53 -2.38
N ARG A 96 18.71 12.72 -3.37
CA ARG A 96 17.76 12.06 -4.28
C ARG A 96 16.92 11.03 -3.54
N THR A 97 17.55 10.22 -2.72
CA THR A 97 16.89 9.23 -1.86
C THR A 97 15.93 9.89 -0.90
N TRP A 98 16.37 10.94 -0.19
CA TRP A 98 15.51 11.69 0.72
C TRP A 98 14.30 12.32 0.01
N GLY A 99 14.50 12.85 -1.20
CA GLY A 99 13.41 13.37 -2.02
C GLY A 99 12.41 12.29 -2.45
N VAL A 100 12.89 11.11 -2.86
CA VAL A 100 12.01 9.98 -3.22
C VAL A 100 11.27 9.46 -1.99
N LEU A 101 11.90 9.45 -0.83
CA LEU A 101 11.29 9.06 0.44
C LEU A 101 10.13 10.02 0.81
N ALA A 102 10.37 11.33 0.76
CA ALA A 102 9.36 12.35 1.05
C ALA A 102 8.18 12.28 0.07
N ILE A 103 8.46 12.11 -1.22
CA ILE A 103 7.44 11.94 -2.26
C ILE A 103 6.65 10.64 -2.03
N SER A 104 7.33 9.55 -1.66
CA SER A 104 6.70 8.26 -1.36
C SER A 104 5.75 8.33 -0.16
N PHE A 105 6.12 9.07 0.88
CA PHE A 105 5.22 9.37 2.01
C PHE A 105 3.96 10.11 1.56
N LEU A 106 4.11 11.17 0.75
CA LEU A 106 2.95 11.93 0.27
C LEU A 106 2.05 11.07 -0.61
N ILE A 107 2.64 10.28 -1.51
CA ILE A 107 1.92 9.37 -2.40
C ILE A 107 1.22 8.29 -1.59
N SER A 108 1.88 7.69 -0.59
CA SER A 108 1.24 6.65 0.23
C SER A 108 0.03 7.21 0.96
N LEU A 109 0.10 8.44 1.49
CA LEU A 109 -1.03 9.11 2.12
C LEU A 109 -2.19 9.29 1.12
N LEU A 110 -1.91 9.81 -0.08
CA LEU A 110 -2.92 10.01 -1.13
C LEU A 110 -3.55 8.67 -1.57
N ILE A 111 -2.73 7.64 -1.75
CA ILE A 111 -3.18 6.29 -2.09
C ILE A 111 -4.03 5.72 -0.96
N SER A 112 -3.63 5.85 0.31
CA SER A 112 -4.42 5.36 1.43
C SER A 112 -5.80 6.00 1.48
N ILE A 113 -5.90 7.32 1.25
CA ILE A 113 -7.18 8.03 1.16
C ILE A 113 -8.01 7.53 -0.03
N ALA A 114 -7.38 7.38 -1.21
CA ALA A 114 -8.07 6.90 -2.41
C ALA A 114 -8.58 5.47 -2.25
N LEU A 115 -7.74 4.57 -1.74
CA LEU A 115 -8.08 3.18 -1.44
C LEU A 115 -9.20 3.09 -0.42
N PHE A 116 -9.15 3.88 0.65
CA PHE A 116 -10.24 3.94 1.63
C PHE A 116 -11.58 4.23 0.96
N ARG A 117 -11.64 5.27 0.10
CA ARG A 117 -12.87 5.64 -0.63
C ARG A 117 -13.30 4.59 -1.65
N ILE A 118 -12.35 3.99 -2.38
CA ILE A 118 -12.65 2.96 -3.38
C ILE A 118 -13.20 1.70 -2.70
N VAL A 119 -12.55 1.22 -1.64
CA VAL A 119 -12.95 -0.01 -0.95
C VAL A 119 -14.28 0.19 -0.23
N ASP A 120 -14.49 1.33 0.45
CA ASP A 120 -15.78 1.69 1.05
C ASP A 120 -16.91 1.61 0.00
N LYS A 121 -16.69 2.21 -1.18
CA LYS A 121 -17.65 2.12 -2.30
C LYS A 121 -17.84 0.70 -2.85
N LEU A 122 -16.78 -0.10 -2.92
CA LEU A 122 -16.84 -1.50 -3.40
C LEU A 122 -17.43 -2.47 -2.38
N THR A 123 -17.50 -2.08 -1.11
CA THR A 123 -17.98 -2.87 0.01
C THR A 123 -19.08 -2.15 0.80
N PRO A 124 -20.19 -1.72 0.15
CA PRO A 124 -21.20 -0.87 0.78
C PRO A 124 -21.93 -1.51 1.98
N LYS A 125 -21.75 -2.82 2.20
CA LYS A 125 -22.27 -3.55 3.37
C LYS A 125 -21.39 -3.41 4.61
N ILE A 126 -20.19 -2.86 4.47
CA ILE A 126 -19.24 -2.59 5.55
C ILE A 126 -19.19 -1.07 5.75
N PRO A 127 -19.82 -0.51 6.79
CA PRO A 127 -19.80 0.92 7.05
C PRO A 127 -18.45 1.35 7.62
N PHE A 128 -17.52 1.84 6.78
CA PHE A 128 -16.16 2.16 7.22
C PHE A 128 -16.12 3.25 8.29
N LEU A 129 -17.09 4.16 8.29
CA LEU A 129 -17.23 5.21 9.30
C LEU A 129 -17.53 4.66 10.70
N ASN A 130 -18.02 3.43 10.84
CA ASN A 130 -18.32 2.83 12.14
C ASN A 130 -17.07 2.60 12.98
N ILE A 131 -15.85 2.61 12.41
CA ILE A 131 -14.62 2.48 13.21
C ILE A 131 -14.50 3.56 14.30
N ASN A 132 -15.09 4.74 14.08
CA ASN A 132 -15.06 5.84 15.06
C ASN A 132 -15.87 5.55 16.34
N GLN A 133 -16.67 4.48 16.36
CA GLN A 133 -17.45 4.08 17.54
C GLN A 133 -16.60 3.37 18.60
N SER A 134 -15.37 2.95 18.28
CA SER A 134 -14.48 2.23 19.19
C SER A 134 -13.04 2.72 19.04
N PRO A 135 -12.38 3.14 20.14
CA PRO A 135 -10.98 3.56 20.09
C PRO A 135 -10.05 2.42 19.65
N GLU A 136 -10.40 1.17 19.97
CA GLU A 136 -9.66 -0.02 19.53
C GLU A 136 -9.73 -0.17 18.00
N ALA A 137 -10.90 0.04 17.40
CA ALA A 137 -11.07 -0.01 15.95
C ALA A 137 -10.27 1.07 15.22
N VAL A 138 -10.26 2.29 15.75
CA VAL A 138 -9.42 3.38 15.24
C VAL A 138 -7.93 3.02 15.38
N GLY A 139 -7.53 2.47 16.52
CA GLY A 139 -6.16 2.02 16.76
C GLY A 139 -5.70 0.96 15.74
N VAL A 140 -6.54 -0.03 15.45
CA VAL A 140 -6.27 -1.05 14.43
C VAL A 140 -6.15 -0.44 13.03
N TYR A 141 -7.05 0.48 12.69
CA TYR A 141 -7.01 1.20 11.41
C TYR A 141 -5.67 1.96 11.24
N VAL A 142 -5.27 2.74 12.26
CA VAL A 142 -4.02 3.50 12.26
C VAL A 142 -2.82 2.55 12.18
N PHE A 143 -2.84 1.46 12.93
CA PHE A 143 -1.80 0.42 12.86
C PHE A 143 -1.62 -0.11 11.43
N GLY A 144 -2.71 -0.50 10.76
CA GLY A 144 -2.66 -0.99 9.37
C GLY A 144 -2.09 0.05 8.40
N TYR A 145 -2.45 1.31 8.56
CA TYR A 145 -1.87 2.42 7.78
C TYR A 145 -0.35 2.56 8.03
N LEU A 146 0.10 2.51 9.29
CA LEU A 146 1.53 2.64 9.61
C LEU A 146 2.35 1.49 9.01
N VAL A 147 1.83 0.26 9.03
CA VAL A 147 2.49 -0.88 8.38
C VAL A 147 2.55 -0.68 6.86
N PHE A 148 1.45 -0.25 6.23
CA PHE A 148 1.44 0.08 4.81
C PHE A 148 2.47 1.16 4.46
N LEU A 149 2.48 2.26 5.21
CA LEU A 149 3.46 3.33 5.04
C LEU A 149 4.89 2.79 5.15
N GLY A 150 5.18 2.00 6.18
CA GLY A 150 6.50 1.39 6.37
C GLY A 150 6.93 0.53 5.18
N LEU A 151 6.01 -0.24 4.60
CA LEU A 151 6.28 -1.06 3.40
C LEU A 151 6.59 -0.19 2.17
N ILE A 152 5.86 0.91 1.97
CA ILE A 152 6.12 1.85 0.87
C ILE A 152 7.47 2.55 1.03
N LEU A 153 7.77 3.04 2.24
CA LEU A 153 9.04 3.70 2.53
C LEU A 153 10.21 2.73 2.38
N ASN A 154 10.08 1.50 2.88
CA ASN A 154 11.12 0.49 2.68
C ASN A 154 11.31 0.19 1.21
N ALA A 155 10.23 0.01 0.44
CA ALA A 155 10.32 -0.22 -0.99
C ALA A 155 11.08 0.91 -1.70
N ALA A 156 10.79 2.17 -1.34
CA ALA A 156 11.47 3.34 -1.88
C ALA A 156 12.97 3.36 -1.56
N LEU A 157 13.36 2.96 -0.34
CA LEU A 157 14.76 2.90 0.09
C LEU A 157 15.55 1.77 -0.58
N THR A 158 14.87 0.69 -0.99
CA THR A 158 15.52 -0.47 -1.61
C THR A 158 15.47 -0.45 -3.12
N ALA A 159 14.67 0.44 -3.72
CA ALA A 159 14.57 0.56 -5.16
C ALA A 159 15.89 1.07 -5.76
N PRO A 160 16.32 0.55 -6.92
CA PRO A 160 17.47 1.11 -7.60
C PRO A 160 17.04 2.46 -8.20
N LEU A 161 17.70 3.54 -7.75
CA LEU A 161 17.55 4.90 -8.29
C LEU A 161 18.45 5.11 -9.50
#